data_AF-D1B4D4-F1
#
_entry.id   AF-D1B4D4-F1
#
_cell.length_a   1.000
_cell.length_b   1.000
_cell.length_c   1.000
_cell.angle_alpha   90.00
_cell.angle_beta   90.00
_cell.angle_gamma   90.00
#
_symmetry.space_group_name_H-M   'P 1'
#
loop_
_entity.id
_entity.type
_entity.pdbx_description
1 polymer ?
#
loop_
_entity_poly.entity_id
_entity_poly.type
_entity_poly.pdbx_seq_one_letter_code
_entity_poly.pdbx_strand_id
1 'polypeptide(L)'
;MKTHIQKGIEKFYAKNFKEALFEFSLALNDDPKSSKARIGAFLCDLAMQHEEQALALFEYYLFNDEKGMENLENLIEEMISSIEKRSDNMRKTSKNDSLESRINLENGIKYEDFLALIQTRGSFKEAFEDIMFSTKVIISKKEDFVDFLAKLIENGFVDISLNYLETAITLFPSDEELLSLIKKIEK
;
A
#
# COMPACT_ATOMS: atom_id res chain seq x y z
N MET A 1 17.39 -11.30 -37.96
CA MET A 1 17.43 -10.47 -36.73
C MET A 1 16.57 -11.15 -35.68
N LYS A 2 16.99 -11.19 -34.41
CA LYS A 2 16.11 -11.67 -33.32
C LYS A 2 14.98 -10.66 -33.11
N THR A 3 13.75 -11.14 -32.94
CA THR A 3 12.59 -10.30 -32.61
C THR A 3 12.82 -9.61 -31.26
N HIS A 4 12.16 -8.46 -31.04
CA HIS A 4 12.24 -7.76 -29.75
C HIS A 4 11.82 -8.66 -28.57
N ILE A 5 10.83 -9.54 -28.77
CA ILE A 5 10.43 -10.57 -27.79
C ILE A 5 11.61 -11.48 -27.41
N GLN A 6 12.34 -12.02 -28.39
CA GLN A 6 13.46 -12.92 -28.15
C GLN A 6 14.59 -12.23 -27.38
N LYS A 7 14.88 -10.95 -27.72
CA LYS A 7 15.86 -10.14 -26.99
C LYS A 7 15.41 -9.85 -25.56
N GLY A 8 14.12 -9.59 -25.36
CA GLY A 8 13.52 -9.42 -24.03
C GLY A 8 13.71 -10.65 -23.17
N ILE A 9 13.41 -11.85 -23.70
CA ILE A 9 13.60 -13.13 -23.00
C ILE A 9 15.07 -13.33 -22.61
N GLU A 10 16.00 -13.11 -23.54
CA GLU A 10 17.44 -13.27 -23.27
C GLU A 10 17.94 -12.34 -22.16
N LYS A 11 17.53 -11.07 -22.21
CA LYS A 11 17.86 -10.09 -21.17
C LYS A 11 17.20 -10.41 -19.83
N PHE A 12 16.00 -10.97 -19.84
CA PHE A 12 15.30 -11.39 -18.64
C PHE A 12 16.06 -12.52 -17.91
N TYR A 13 16.50 -13.55 -18.64
CA TYR A 13 17.32 -14.63 -18.06
C TYR A 13 18.71 -14.16 -17.63
N ALA A 14 19.26 -13.12 -18.30
CA ALA A 14 20.47 -12.45 -17.86
C ALA A 14 20.26 -11.54 -16.64
N LYS A 15 19.04 -11.49 -16.07
CA LYS A 15 18.63 -10.63 -14.95
C LYS A 15 18.73 -9.13 -15.23
N ASN A 16 18.82 -8.74 -16.49
CA ASN A 16 18.82 -7.35 -16.94
C ASN A 16 17.38 -6.87 -17.15
N PHE A 17 16.57 -6.88 -16.08
CA PHE A 17 15.11 -6.68 -16.16
C PHE A 17 14.68 -5.36 -16.78
N LYS A 18 15.43 -4.27 -16.56
CA LYS A 18 15.15 -2.96 -17.17
C LYS A 18 15.33 -2.97 -18.68
N GLU A 19 16.39 -3.62 -19.16
CA GLU A 19 16.63 -3.75 -20.59
C GLU A 19 15.67 -4.75 -21.23
N ALA A 20 15.29 -5.81 -20.50
CA ALA A 20 14.26 -6.75 -20.94
C ALA A 20 12.91 -6.06 -21.11
N LEU A 21 12.49 -5.26 -20.12
CA LEU A 21 11.29 -4.44 -20.18
C LEU A 21 11.30 -3.50 -21.39
N PHE A 22 12.44 -2.86 -21.67
CA PHE A 22 12.59 -2.01 -22.84
C PHE A 22 12.37 -2.77 -24.15
N GLU A 23 12.95 -3.97 -24.32
CA GLU A 23 12.71 -4.79 -25.51
C GLU A 23 11.25 -5.24 -25.63
N PHE A 24 10.59 -5.64 -24.53
CA PHE A 24 9.17 -5.98 -24.56
C PHE A 24 8.29 -4.76 -24.88
N SER A 25 8.67 -3.57 -24.41
CA SER A 25 7.98 -2.31 -24.77
C SER A 25 8.11 -2.01 -26.26
N LEU A 26 9.27 -2.26 -26.86
CA LEU A 26 9.45 -2.15 -28.32
C LEU A 26 8.59 -3.17 -29.06
N ALA A 27 8.52 -4.41 -28.59
CA ALA A 27 7.65 -5.43 -29.17
C ALA A 27 6.16 -5.03 -29.10
N LEU A 28 5.72 -4.40 -28.01
CA LEU A 28 4.35 -3.86 -27.88
C LEU A 28 4.09 -2.64 -28.77
N ASN A 29 5.11 -1.85 -29.07
CA ASN A 29 4.99 -0.76 -30.03
C ASN A 29 4.75 -1.31 -31.46
N ASP A 30 5.41 -2.41 -31.80
CA ASP A 30 5.25 -3.09 -33.10
C ASP A 30 3.93 -3.89 -33.18
N ASP A 31 3.56 -4.59 -32.10
CA ASP A 31 2.30 -5.33 -31.96
C ASP A 31 1.66 -5.11 -30.57
N PRO A 32 0.76 -4.12 -30.43
CA PRO A 32 0.10 -3.81 -29.16
C PRO A 32 -0.80 -4.92 -28.59
N LYS A 33 -1.15 -5.92 -29.43
CA LYS A 33 -2.00 -7.05 -29.04
C LYS A 33 -1.20 -8.28 -28.65
N SER A 34 0.13 -8.22 -28.73
CA SER A 34 1.00 -9.34 -28.34
C SER A 34 0.90 -9.59 -26.84
N SER A 35 0.20 -10.67 -26.46
CA SER A 35 0.09 -11.09 -25.06
C SER A 35 1.44 -11.50 -24.49
N LYS A 36 2.28 -12.18 -25.28
CA LYS A 36 3.66 -12.53 -24.90
C LYS A 36 4.51 -11.31 -24.55
N ALA A 37 4.41 -10.23 -25.34
CA ALA A 37 5.14 -9.00 -25.03
C ALA A 37 4.58 -8.31 -23.77
N ARG A 38 3.25 -8.31 -23.60
CA ARG A 38 2.59 -7.75 -22.41
C ARG A 38 2.97 -8.49 -21.12
N ILE A 39 2.84 -9.82 -21.13
CA ILE A 39 3.20 -10.68 -20.00
C ILE A 39 4.70 -10.56 -19.70
N GLY A 40 5.55 -10.55 -20.72
CA GLY A 40 6.98 -10.31 -20.56
C GLY A 40 7.29 -8.98 -19.88
N ALA A 41 6.61 -7.90 -20.26
CA ALA A 41 6.75 -6.59 -19.63
C ALA A 41 6.32 -6.60 -18.15
N PHE A 42 5.15 -7.19 -17.83
CA PHE A 42 4.69 -7.29 -16.44
C PHE A 42 5.63 -8.12 -15.57
N LEU A 43 6.14 -9.23 -16.09
CA LEU A 43 7.08 -10.07 -15.35
C LEU A 43 8.43 -9.37 -15.17
N CYS A 44 8.87 -8.51 -16.09
CA CYS A 44 10.05 -7.66 -15.87
C CYS A 44 9.85 -6.71 -14.70
N ASP A 45 8.70 -6.05 -14.61
CA ASP A 45 8.37 -5.16 -13.50
C ASP A 45 8.32 -5.93 -12.17
N LEU A 46 7.64 -7.09 -12.18
CA LEU A 46 7.58 -8.00 -11.04
C LEU A 46 8.99 -8.44 -10.61
N ALA A 47 9.86 -8.81 -11.55
CA ALA A 47 11.22 -9.28 -11.27
C ALA A 47 12.10 -8.24 -10.58
N MET A 48 11.84 -6.94 -10.79
CA MET A 48 12.57 -5.89 -10.07
C MET A 48 12.28 -5.87 -8.57
N GLN A 49 11.15 -6.44 -8.13
CA GLN A 49 10.74 -6.50 -6.73
C GLN A 49 10.75 -7.93 -6.16
N HIS A 50 10.49 -8.91 -7.02
CA HIS A 50 10.21 -10.31 -6.71
C HIS A 50 10.91 -11.21 -7.73
N GLU A 51 12.24 -11.08 -7.82
CA GLU A 51 13.08 -11.74 -8.83
C GLU A 51 12.79 -13.25 -8.95
N GLU A 52 12.85 -13.98 -7.84
CA GLU A 52 12.70 -15.44 -7.83
C GLU A 52 11.30 -15.87 -8.30
N GLN A 53 10.25 -15.18 -7.83
CA GLN A 53 8.88 -15.48 -8.19
C GLN A 53 8.61 -15.16 -9.67
N ALA A 54 9.17 -14.04 -10.17
CA ALA A 54 9.03 -13.65 -11.57
C ALA A 54 9.76 -14.61 -12.50
N LEU A 55 10.97 -15.07 -12.13
CA LEU A 55 11.72 -16.08 -12.91
C LEU A 55 10.92 -17.38 -13.03
N ALA A 56 10.43 -17.92 -11.90
CA ALA A 56 9.63 -19.15 -11.90
C ALA A 56 8.33 -19.00 -12.71
N LEU A 57 7.65 -17.86 -12.59
CA LEU A 57 6.41 -17.60 -13.31
C LEU A 57 6.66 -17.41 -14.81
N PHE A 58 7.80 -16.84 -15.20
CA PHE A 58 8.15 -16.67 -16.61
C PHE A 58 8.52 -17.99 -17.28
N GLU A 59 9.26 -18.86 -16.59
CA GLU A 59 9.52 -20.21 -17.07
C GLU A 59 8.22 -21.02 -17.23
N TYR A 60 7.32 -20.92 -16.25
CA TYR A 60 6.01 -21.54 -16.33
C TYR A 60 5.19 -21.00 -17.51
N TYR A 61 5.20 -19.68 -17.74
CA TYR A 61 4.51 -19.06 -18.88
C TYR A 61 5.06 -19.60 -20.21
N LEU A 62 6.37 -19.51 -20.45
CA LEU A 62 6.97 -19.94 -21.72
C LEU A 62 6.71 -21.42 -22.01
N PHE A 63 6.83 -22.29 -21.00
CA PHE A 63 6.61 -23.72 -21.15
C PHE A 63 5.16 -24.08 -21.51
N ASN A 64 4.18 -23.35 -20.97
CA ASN A 64 2.76 -23.62 -21.23
C ASN A 64 2.25 -22.89 -22.48
N ASP A 65 2.86 -21.77 -22.86
CA ASP A 65 2.58 -21.04 -24.10
C ASP A 65 2.97 -21.88 -25.32
N GLU A 66 4.13 -22.55 -25.27
CA GLU A 66 4.55 -23.53 -26.30
C GLU A 66 3.57 -24.70 -26.45
N LYS A 67 2.86 -25.05 -25.37
CA LYS A 67 1.86 -26.13 -25.36
C LYS A 67 0.46 -25.67 -25.76
N GLY A 68 0.26 -24.38 -26.02
CA GLY A 68 -1.04 -23.82 -26.40
C GLY A 68 -2.10 -23.97 -25.32
N MET A 69 -1.73 -23.86 -24.04
CA MET A 69 -2.68 -23.93 -22.92
C MET A 69 -3.72 -22.80 -23.03
N GLU A 70 -5.00 -23.16 -23.01
CA GLU A 70 -6.09 -22.19 -22.96
C GLU A 70 -6.10 -21.43 -21.63
N ASN A 71 -6.48 -20.15 -21.67
CA ASN A 71 -6.57 -19.25 -20.50
C ASN A 71 -5.25 -19.00 -19.76
N LEU A 72 -4.11 -19.36 -20.34
CA LEU A 72 -2.80 -19.15 -19.72
C LEU A 72 -2.58 -17.68 -19.35
N GLU A 73 -2.98 -16.74 -20.20
CA GLU A 73 -2.82 -15.31 -19.97
C GLU A 73 -3.53 -14.85 -18.69
N ASN A 74 -4.81 -15.21 -18.54
CA ASN A 74 -5.60 -14.89 -17.34
C ASN A 74 -4.99 -15.51 -16.08
N LEU A 75 -4.52 -16.77 -16.18
CA LEU A 75 -3.88 -17.45 -15.06
C LEU A 75 -2.60 -16.73 -14.61
N ILE A 76 -1.76 -16.31 -15.57
CA ILE A 76 -0.54 -15.56 -15.26
C ILE A 76 -0.88 -14.20 -14.64
N GLU A 77 -1.86 -13.47 -15.16
CA GLU A 77 -2.31 -12.19 -14.58
C GLU A 77 -2.83 -12.35 -13.15
N GLU A 78 -3.61 -13.40 -12.87
CA GLU A 78 -4.06 -13.72 -11.51
C GLU A 78 -2.91 -14.07 -10.57
N MET A 79 -1.91 -14.81 -11.05
CA MET A 79 -0.71 -15.15 -10.28
C MET A 79 0.14 -13.91 -9.98
N ILE A 80 0.35 -13.03 -10.97
CA ILE A 80 1.05 -11.74 -10.77
C ILE A 80 0.32 -10.92 -9.71
N SER A 81 -1.00 -10.72 -9.88
CA SER A 81 -1.83 -9.98 -8.92
C SER A 81 -1.75 -10.58 -7.51
N SER A 82 -1.70 -11.91 -7.40
CA SER A 82 -1.59 -12.59 -6.12
C SER A 82 -0.21 -12.39 -5.47
N ILE A 83 0.87 -12.38 -6.26
CA ILE A 83 2.23 -12.12 -5.76
C ILE A 83 2.35 -10.66 -5.28
N GLU A 84 1.83 -9.70 -6.05
CA GLU A 84 1.81 -8.29 -5.68
C GLU A 84 0.98 -8.05 -4.42
N LYS A 85 -0.24 -8.63 -4.34
CA LYS A 85 -1.07 -8.58 -3.12
C LYS A 85 -0.37 -9.23 -1.94
N ARG A 86 0.35 -10.34 -2.14
CA ARG A 86 1.15 -10.97 -1.07
C ARG A 86 2.35 -10.12 -0.69
N SER A 87 2.98 -9.40 -1.62
CA SER A 87 4.01 -8.41 -1.31
C SER A 87 3.45 -7.25 -0.52
N ASP A 88 2.29 -6.73 -0.90
CA ASP A 88 1.58 -5.72 -0.13
C ASP A 88 1.20 -6.24 1.25
N ASN A 89 0.74 -7.49 1.33
CA ASN A 89 0.34 -8.11 2.59
C ASN A 89 1.55 -8.50 3.45
N MET A 90 2.69 -8.91 2.87
CA MET A 90 3.94 -9.16 3.58
C MET A 90 4.66 -7.86 3.94
N ARG A 91 4.54 -6.79 3.15
CA ARG A 91 4.92 -5.43 3.57
C ARG A 91 4.03 -4.93 4.71
N LYS A 92 2.76 -5.38 4.78
CA LYS A 92 1.84 -5.16 5.91
C LYS A 92 2.10 -6.09 7.11
N THR A 93 2.75 -7.24 6.95
CA THR A 93 3.01 -8.22 8.03
C THR A 93 4.47 -8.22 8.53
N SER A 94 5.44 -7.87 7.69
CA SER A 94 6.88 -7.80 8.02
C SER A 94 7.37 -6.39 8.36
N LYS A 95 6.56 -5.36 8.13
CA LYS A 95 6.71 -4.09 8.84
C LYS A 95 5.82 -4.16 10.06
N ASN A 96 6.43 -4.19 11.25
CA ASN A 96 5.78 -3.74 12.47
C ASN A 96 4.91 -2.51 12.17
N ASP A 97 3.68 -2.56 12.67
CA ASP A 97 2.67 -1.52 12.66
C ASP A 97 3.27 -0.12 12.89
N SER A 98 3.51 0.60 11.80
CA SER A 98 3.40 2.06 11.84
C SER A 98 2.08 2.38 11.20
N LEU A 99 1.18 2.88 12.05
CA LEU A 99 -0.14 3.41 11.71
C LEU A 99 -0.11 4.18 10.38
N GLU A 100 1.01 4.86 10.07
CA GLU A 100 1.36 5.52 8.81
C GLU A 100 0.98 4.80 7.51
N SER A 101 1.21 3.49 7.41
CA SER A 101 1.07 2.80 6.11
C SER A 101 -0.38 2.50 5.74
N ARG A 102 -1.31 2.51 6.71
CA ARG A 102 -2.75 2.33 6.46
C ARG A 102 -3.45 3.62 6.04
N ILE A 103 -2.72 4.74 6.01
CA ILE A 103 -3.31 6.08 5.93
C ILE A 103 -2.97 6.82 4.62
N ASN A 104 -2.23 6.19 3.72
CA ASN A 104 -2.10 6.64 2.31
C ASN A 104 -3.28 6.22 1.42
N LEU A 105 -4.48 6.10 1.99
CA LEU A 105 -5.74 6.03 1.24
C LEU A 105 -6.34 7.43 1.29
N GLU A 106 -6.15 8.15 0.18
CA GLU A 106 -6.73 9.44 -0.24
C GLU A 106 -7.46 10.25 0.85
N ASN A 107 -6.89 11.41 1.21
CA ASN A 107 -7.39 12.45 2.14
C ASN A 107 -7.00 12.28 3.63
N GLY A 108 -5.75 11.94 3.93
CA GLY A 108 -5.21 12.02 5.30
C GLY A 108 -4.32 13.27 5.51
N ILE A 109 -4.48 13.99 6.63
CA ILE A 109 -3.54 15.04 7.07
C ILE A 109 -2.75 14.57 8.27
N LYS A 110 -1.44 14.84 8.32
CA LYS A 110 -0.64 14.45 9.49
C LYS A 110 -1.07 15.22 10.72
N TYR A 111 -0.86 14.65 11.90
CA TYR A 111 -1.15 15.35 13.15
C TYR A 111 -0.40 16.69 13.25
N GLU A 112 0.85 16.72 12.81
CA GLU A 112 1.67 17.94 12.75
C GLU A 112 1.03 19.02 11.84
N ASP A 113 0.47 18.61 10.70
CA ASP A 113 -0.24 19.50 9.78
C ASP A 113 -1.58 19.98 10.37
N PHE A 114 -2.26 19.10 11.12
CA PHE A 114 -3.46 19.44 11.85
C PHE A 114 -3.19 20.46 12.97
N LEU A 115 -2.07 20.34 13.68
CA LEU A 115 -1.63 21.33 14.66
C LEU A 115 -1.40 22.71 14.01
N ALA A 116 -0.83 22.74 12.80
CA ALA A 116 -0.69 23.99 12.03
C ALA A 116 -2.06 24.57 11.60
N LEU A 117 -3.03 23.71 11.27
CA LEU A 117 -4.40 24.13 10.96
C LEU A 117 -5.08 24.77 12.19
N ILE A 118 -4.88 24.21 13.38
CA ILE A 118 -5.41 24.77 14.64
C ILE A 118 -4.88 26.18 14.86
N GLN A 119 -3.58 26.42 14.63
CA GLN A 119 -2.99 27.76 14.75
C GLN A 119 -3.61 28.75 13.74
N THR A 120 -3.95 28.26 12.54
CA THR A 120 -4.55 29.09 11.48
C THR A 120 -6.02 29.41 11.75
N ARG A 121 -6.79 28.44 12.29
CA ARG A 121 -8.22 28.58 12.58
C ARG A 121 -8.50 29.25 13.91
N GLY A 122 -7.58 29.18 14.87
CA GLY A 122 -7.67 29.81 16.18
C GLY A 122 -8.15 28.89 17.30
N SER A 123 -8.81 27.77 16.96
CA SER A 123 -9.24 26.77 17.95
C SER A 123 -9.19 25.33 17.41
N PHE A 124 -9.00 24.36 18.32
CA PHE A 124 -9.05 22.93 17.97
C PHE A 124 -10.41 22.55 17.38
N LYS A 125 -11.48 23.05 18.01
CA LYS A 125 -12.86 22.76 17.62
C LYS A 125 -13.14 23.15 16.17
N GLU A 126 -12.84 24.39 15.78
CA GLU A 126 -13.07 24.87 14.41
C GLU A 126 -12.21 24.12 13.39
N ALA A 127 -10.93 23.89 13.71
CA ALA A 127 -10.05 23.12 12.82
C ALA A 127 -10.52 21.67 12.65
N PHE A 128 -11.06 21.05 13.70
CA PHE A 128 -11.53 19.67 13.64
C PHE A 128 -12.84 19.54 12.87
N GLU A 129 -13.81 20.43 13.10
CA GLU A 129 -15.10 20.46 12.37
C GLU A 129 -14.91 20.63 10.86
N ASP A 130 -13.91 21.41 10.44
CA ASP A 130 -13.56 21.62 9.02
C ASP A 130 -13.10 20.33 8.32
N ILE A 131 -12.46 19.42 9.04
CA ILE A 131 -11.78 18.26 8.44
C ILE A 131 -12.48 16.93 8.72
N MET A 132 -13.24 16.81 9.81
CA MET A 132 -13.71 15.54 10.36
C MET A 132 -14.61 14.72 9.41
N PHE A 133 -15.26 15.37 8.44
CA PHE A 133 -16.11 14.71 7.45
C PHE A 133 -15.38 14.27 6.18
N SER A 134 -14.28 14.93 5.84
CA SER A 134 -13.61 14.81 4.55
C SER A 134 -12.22 14.19 4.63
N THR A 135 -11.62 14.25 5.82
CA THR A 135 -10.19 14.06 6.02
C THR A 135 -9.91 13.30 7.31
N LYS A 136 -8.97 12.35 7.28
CA LYS A 136 -8.52 11.62 8.47
C LYS A 136 -7.24 12.22 9.03
N VAL A 137 -7.14 12.34 10.36
CA VAL A 137 -5.89 12.73 11.02
C VAL A 137 -4.98 11.51 11.12
N ILE A 138 -3.82 11.58 10.46
CA ILE A 138 -2.78 10.56 10.44
C ILE A 138 -1.89 10.75 11.68
N ILE A 139 -1.82 9.75 12.55
CA ILE A 139 -1.03 9.81 13.78
C ILE A 139 -0.06 8.63 13.79
N SER A 140 1.23 8.89 13.95
CA SER A 140 2.27 7.83 13.86
C SER A 140 2.88 7.46 15.21
N LYS A 141 2.76 8.37 16.18
CA LYS A 141 3.39 8.28 17.51
C LYS A 141 2.30 8.11 18.56
N LYS A 142 2.60 7.34 19.60
CA LYS A 142 1.67 7.09 20.70
C LYS A 142 1.35 8.39 21.44
N GLU A 143 2.35 9.23 21.69
CA GLU A 143 2.23 10.48 22.41
C GLU A 143 1.29 11.45 21.68
N ASP A 144 1.44 11.57 20.36
CA ASP A 144 0.57 12.37 19.48
C ASP A 144 -0.87 11.85 19.49
N PHE A 145 -1.05 10.53 19.61
CA PHE A 145 -2.37 9.90 19.67
C PHE A 145 -3.08 10.20 20.99
N VAL A 146 -2.35 10.10 22.11
CA VAL A 146 -2.84 10.46 23.45
C VAL A 146 -3.21 11.94 23.51
N ASP A 147 -2.36 12.83 22.97
CA ASP A 147 -2.63 14.27 22.91
C ASP A 147 -3.86 14.59 22.05
N PHE A 148 -3.99 13.96 20.88
CA PHE A 148 -5.17 14.12 20.01
C PHE A 148 -6.47 13.72 20.72
N LEU A 149 -6.49 12.55 21.39
CA LEU A 149 -7.65 12.08 22.16
C LEU A 149 -7.98 13.03 23.31
N ALA A 150 -6.98 13.50 24.05
CA ALA A 150 -7.18 14.46 25.13
C ALA A 150 -7.85 15.74 24.61
N LYS A 151 -7.41 16.27 23.46
CA LYS A 151 -7.99 17.46 22.84
C LYS A 151 -9.41 17.23 22.32
N LEU A 152 -9.71 16.05 21.76
CA LEU A 152 -11.08 15.73 21.36
C LEU A 152 -12.04 15.76 22.56
N ILE A 153 -11.66 15.12 23.66
CA ILE A 153 -12.45 15.10 24.91
C ILE A 153 -12.64 16.52 25.45
N GLU A 154 -11.56 17.30 25.54
CA GLU A 154 -11.58 18.69 26.06
C GLU A 154 -12.44 19.64 25.22
N ASN A 155 -12.61 19.35 23.92
CA ASN A 155 -13.43 20.16 23.02
C ASN A 155 -14.84 19.59 22.79
N GLY A 156 -15.24 18.56 23.53
CA GLY A 156 -16.60 18.01 23.52
C GLY A 156 -16.87 16.94 22.46
N PHE A 157 -15.83 16.45 21.76
CA PHE A 157 -15.95 15.36 20.77
C PHE A 157 -15.81 13.97 21.43
N VAL A 158 -16.57 13.75 22.51
CA VAL A 158 -16.45 12.57 23.37
C VAL A 158 -16.79 11.29 22.61
N ASP A 159 -17.89 11.26 21.87
CA ASP A 159 -18.33 10.07 21.11
C ASP A 159 -17.29 9.65 20.05
N ILE A 160 -16.66 10.63 19.42
CA ILE A 160 -15.60 10.39 18.43
C ILE A 160 -14.35 9.84 19.14
N SER A 161 -14.00 10.40 20.29
CA SER A 161 -12.87 9.92 21.11
C SER A 161 -13.05 8.46 21.55
N LEU A 162 -14.28 8.08 21.93
CA LEU A 162 -14.61 6.72 22.35
C LEU A 162 -14.36 5.70 21.24
N ASN A 163 -14.76 6.00 20.00
CA ASN A 163 -14.53 5.13 18.84
C ASN A 163 -13.02 4.87 18.61
N TYR A 164 -12.19 5.91 18.73
CA TYR A 164 -10.74 5.76 18.64
C TYR A 164 -10.14 4.99 19.83
N LEU A 165 -10.64 5.22 21.05
CA LEU A 165 -10.20 4.55 22.26
C LEU A 165 -10.49 3.05 22.26
N GLU A 166 -11.69 2.64 21.82
CA GLU A 166 -12.05 1.21 21.70
C GLU A 166 -11.04 0.46 20.83
N THR A 167 -10.67 1.05 19.69
CA THR A 167 -9.65 0.47 18.82
C THR A 167 -8.27 0.44 19.49
N ALA A 168 -7.87 1.53 20.16
CA ALA A 168 -6.55 1.63 20.78
C ALA A 168 -6.34 0.66 21.94
N ILE A 169 -7.36 0.41 22.77
CA ILE A 169 -7.26 -0.49 23.93
C ILE A 169 -7.10 -1.94 23.49
N THR A 170 -7.72 -2.33 22.36
CA THR A 170 -7.51 -3.68 21.81
C THR A 170 -6.07 -3.90 21.34
N LEU A 171 -5.40 -2.83 20.88
CA LEU A 171 -4.01 -2.87 20.42
C LEU A 171 -3.01 -2.70 21.58
N PHE A 172 -3.37 -1.94 22.62
CA PHE A 172 -2.51 -1.58 23.75
C PHE A 172 -3.23 -1.74 25.10
N PRO A 173 -3.55 -2.98 25.52
CA PRO A 173 -4.44 -3.23 26.66
C PRO A 173 -3.87 -2.86 28.05
N SER A 174 -2.56 -2.60 28.17
CA SER A 174 -1.88 -2.29 29.44
C SER A 174 -1.34 -0.86 29.51
N ASP A 175 -1.81 0.02 28.64
CA ASP A 175 -1.31 1.39 28.57
C ASP A 175 -1.98 2.31 29.61
N GLU A 176 -1.23 2.75 30.63
CA GLU A 176 -1.77 3.56 31.73
C GLU A 176 -2.31 4.92 31.29
N GLU A 177 -1.75 5.53 30.24
CA GLU A 177 -2.19 6.83 29.73
C GLU A 177 -3.54 6.69 29.02
N LEU A 178 -3.71 5.67 28.17
CA LEU A 178 -5.00 5.39 27.53
C LEU A 178 -6.09 5.06 28.56
N LEU A 179 -5.76 4.27 29.58
CA LEU A 179 -6.68 3.96 30.68
C LEU A 179 -7.08 5.20 31.49
N SER A 180 -6.19 6.18 31.62
CA SER A 180 -6.48 7.46 32.30
C SER A 180 -7.47 8.34 31.51
N LEU A 181 -7.40 8.31 30.18
CA LEU A 181 -8.32 9.05 29.30
C LEU A 181 -9.75 8.52 29.39
N ILE A 182 -9.94 7.19 29.50
CA ILE A 182 -11.26 6.58 29.70
C ILE A 182 -11.90 7.10 30.99
N LYS A 183 -11.15 7.13 32.09
CA LYS A 183 -11.63 7.64 33.38
C LYS A 183 -12.02 9.13 33.33
N LYS A 184 -11.48 9.89 32.37
CA LYS A 184 -11.83 11.31 32.14
C LYS A 184 -13.14 11.45 31.35
N ILE A 185 -13.52 10.43 30.56
CA ILE A 185 -14.77 10.38 29.80
C ILE A 185 -15.94 9.87 30.66
N GLU A 186 -15.70 8.90 31.54
CA GLU A 186 -16.72 8.31 32.42
C GLU A 186 -17.17 9.23 33.59
N LYS A 187 -16.66 10.46 33.65
CA LYS A 187 -16.82 11.39 34.78
C LYS A 187 -17.66 12.60 34.39
#